data_AF-A0A9X6NAY3-F1
#
_entry.id   AF-A0A9X6NAY3-F1
#
_cell.length_a   1.000
_cell.length_b   1.000
_cell.length_c   1.000
_cell.angle_alpha   90.00
_cell.angle_beta   90.00
_cell.angle_gamma   90.00
#
_symmetry.space_group_name_H-M   'P 1'
#
loop_
_entity.id
_entity.type
_entity.pdbx_description
1 polymer ?
#
loop_
_entity_poly.entity_id
_entity_poly.type
_entity_poly.pdbx_seq_one_letter_code
_entity_poly.pdbx_strand_id
1 'polypeptide(L)'
;MGKNWLEETIIAEVESICQVLRDAKGKPFNPQVQLTNSVSNVICALIFGKKFALTDDHFSRLTTLISDNVRAGSVDFIVQSLPFLMSGTETTSMTTLWALVFMVEHPEVMRKVQEEIDSNVDREKVLTNAERLLLPYTGNNS
;
A
#
# COMPACT_ATOMS: atom_id res chain seq x y z
N MET A 1 -21.61 6.82 1.81
CA MET A 1 -20.53 6.04 2.47
C MET A 1 -19.55 5.47 1.44
N GLY A 2 -18.93 6.27 0.54
CA GLY A 2 -18.36 5.66 -0.68
C GLY A 2 -17.16 6.32 -1.38
N LYS A 3 -16.45 7.28 -0.79
CA LYS A 3 -15.28 7.90 -1.48
C LYS A 3 -13.92 7.67 -0.83
N ASN A 4 -13.84 7.32 0.46
CA ASN A 4 -12.55 7.31 1.18
C ASN A 4 -12.13 5.91 1.68
N TRP A 5 -12.91 4.85 1.48
CA TRP A 5 -12.60 3.54 2.10
C TRP A 5 -11.33 2.89 1.55
N LEU A 6 -11.06 3.05 0.24
CA LEU A 6 -9.86 2.53 -0.40
C LEU A 6 -8.64 3.31 0.08
N GLU A 7 -8.77 4.64 0.15
CA GLU A 7 -7.75 5.52 0.69
C GLU A 7 -7.44 5.18 2.15
N GLU A 8 -8.46 4.97 2.99
CA GLU A 8 -8.29 4.50 4.38
C GLU A 8 -7.56 3.15 4.44
N THR A 9 -7.82 2.25 3.49
CA THR A 9 -7.13 0.94 3.42
C THR A 9 -5.67 1.13 3.04
N ILE A 10 -5.38 1.97 2.05
CA ILE A 10 -4.01 2.29 1.63
C ILE A 10 -3.24 2.94 2.79
N ILE A 11 -3.87 3.92 3.46
CA ILE A 11 -3.29 4.59 4.62
C ILE A 11 -2.95 3.59 5.72
N ALA A 12 -3.86 2.66 6.06
CA ALA A 12 -3.61 1.67 7.09
C ALA A 12 -2.43 0.73 6.74
N GLU A 13 -2.30 0.32 5.48
CA GLU A 13 -1.17 -0.51 5.03
C GLU A 13 0.14 0.30 5.02
N VAL A 14 0.10 1.59 4.67
CA VAL A 14 1.26 2.50 4.77
C VAL A 14 1.70 2.67 6.23
N GLU A 15 0.76 2.86 7.15
CA GLU A 15 1.06 2.94 8.59
C GLU A 15 1.73 1.67 9.11
N SER A 16 1.28 0.49 8.65
CA SER A 16 1.92 -0.79 8.97
C SER A 16 3.36 -0.85 8.46
N ILE A 17 3.61 -0.40 7.22
CA ILE A 17 4.98 -0.32 6.67
C ILE A 17 5.83 0.62 7.54
N CYS A 18 5.33 1.82 7.85
CA CYS A 18 6.02 2.77 8.70
C CYS A 18 6.33 2.22 10.10
N GLN A 19 5.44 1.39 10.65
CA GLN A 19 5.68 0.74 11.92
C GLN A 19 6.84 -0.25 11.85
N VAL A 20 6.90 -1.08 10.81
CA VAL A 20 8.04 -1.99 10.55
C VAL A 20 9.34 -1.21 10.40
N LEU A 21 9.32 -0.06 9.71
CA LEU A 21 10.48 0.82 9.59
C LEU A 21 10.96 1.34 10.95
N ARG A 22 10.03 1.76 11.82
CA ARG A 22 10.35 2.22 13.19
C ARG A 22 10.93 1.08 14.02
N ASP A 23 10.37 -0.12 13.93
CA ASP A 23 10.79 -1.29 14.69
C ASP A 23 12.16 -1.84 14.23
N ALA A 24 12.52 -1.62 12.96
CA ALA A 24 13.85 -1.93 12.45
C ALA A 24 14.97 -1.10 13.13
N LYS A 25 14.64 0.05 13.75
CA LYS A 25 15.58 0.90 14.52
C LYS A 25 16.89 1.20 13.77
N GLY A 26 16.79 1.47 12.47
CA GLY A 26 17.93 1.79 11.60
C GLY A 26 18.81 0.59 11.22
N LYS A 27 18.43 -0.65 11.57
CA LYS A 27 19.11 -1.85 11.11
C LYS A 27 18.79 -2.12 9.64
N PRO A 28 19.73 -2.68 8.86
CA PRO A 28 19.42 -3.16 7.52
C PRO A 28 18.31 -4.22 7.57
N PHE A 29 17.33 -4.08 6.69
CA PHE A 29 16.25 -5.04 6.51
C PHE A 29 15.84 -5.06 5.04
N ASN A 30 15.19 -6.13 4.60
CA ASN A 30 14.66 -6.24 3.23
C ASN A 30 13.18 -5.81 3.22
N PRO A 31 12.81 -4.68 2.58
CA PRO A 31 11.42 -4.22 2.53
C PRO A 31 10.53 -5.01 1.55
N GLN A 32 11.11 -5.82 0.65
CA GLN A 32 10.38 -6.44 -0.46
C GLN A 32 9.19 -7.29 -0.01
N VAL A 33 9.38 -8.12 1.03
CA VAL A 33 8.31 -8.98 1.55
C VAL A 33 7.18 -8.14 2.14
N GLN A 34 7.52 -7.11 2.92
CA GLN A 34 6.53 -6.23 3.54
C GLN A 34 5.74 -5.43 2.50
N LEU A 35 6.42 -4.88 1.48
CA LEU A 35 5.76 -4.16 0.38
C LEU A 35 4.81 -5.07 -0.40
N THR A 36 5.27 -6.27 -0.75
CA THR A 36 4.46 -7.26 -1.47
C THR A 36 3.21 -7.64 -0.66
N ASN A 37 3.34 -7.86 0.65
CA ASN A 37 2.22 -8.20 1.51
C ASN A 37 1.22 -7.04 1.64
N SER A 38 1.73 -5.81 1.78
CA SER A 38 0.90 -4.61 1.95
C SER A 38 0.10 -4.30 0.68
N VAL A 39 0.75 -4.37 -0.49
CA VAL A 39 0.06 -4.22 -1.78
C VAL A 39 -0.97 -5.32 -2.01
N SER A 40 -0.62 -6.58 -1.70
CA SER A 40 -1.57 -7.71 -1.80
C SER A 40 -2.83 -7.46 -0.97
N ASN A 41 -2.69 -6.90 0.23
CA ASN A 41 -3.82 -6.61 1.11
C ASN A 41 -4.76 -5.56 0.52
N VAL A 42 -4.21 -4.50 -0.08
CA VAL A 42 -5.01 -3.47 -0.77
C VAL A 42 -5.77 -4.09 -1.94
N ILE A 43 -5.11 -4.92 -2.75
CA ILE A 43 -5.75 -5.55 -3.92
C ILE A 43 -6.80 -6.59 -3.50
N CYS A 44 -6.54 -7.37 -2.45
CA CYS A 44 -7.53 -8.25 -1.85
C CYS A 44 -8.75 -7.44 -1.35
N ALA A 45 -8.54 -6.31 -0.66
CA ALA A 45 -9.65 -5.46 -0.23
C ALA A 45 -10.46 -4.91 -1.41
N LEU A 46 -9.80 -4.55 -2.52
CA LEU A 46 -10.44 -4.14 -3.78
C LEU A 46 -11.30 -5.23 -4.41
N ILE A 47 -10.77 -6.45 -4.54
CA ILE A 47 -11.48 -7.57 -5.17
C ILE A 47 -12.67 -7.99 -4.31
N PHE A 48 -12.49 -8.10 -3.00
CA PHE A 48 -13.50 -8.70 -2.13
C PHE A 48 -14.44 -7.69 -1.46
N GLY A 49 -14.24 -6.38 -1.69
CA GLY A 49 -15.17 -5.31 -1.29
C GLY A 49 -15.41 -5.16 0.21
N LYS A 50 -14.51 -5.66 1.05
CA LYS A 50 -14.67 -5.69 2.51
C LYS A 50 -13.48 -4.96 3.19
N LYS A 51 -13.80 -4.16 4.22
CA LYS A 51 -12.83 -3.58 5.16
C LYS A 51 -12.41 -4.69 6.12
N PHE A 52 -11.26 -5.31 5.90
CA PHE A 52 -10.78 -6.38 6.77
C PHE A 52 -9.95 -5.79 7.91
N ALA A 53 -10.11 -6.35 9.10
CA ALA A 53 -9.28 -6.00 10.23
C ALA A 53 -7.81 -6.38 9.94
N LEU A 54 -6.89 -5.47 10.23
CA LEU A 54 -5.44 -5.63 10.06
C LEU A 54 -4.82 -6.79 10.87
N THR A 55 -5.62 -7.41 11.75
CA THR A 55 -5.21 -8.42 12.74
C THR A 55 -5.47 -9.86 12.31
N ASP A 56 -6.05 -10.10 11.14
CA ASP A 56 -6.27 -11.46 10.64
C ASP A 56 -4.98 -11.98 9.96
N ASP A 57 -4.54 -13.17 10.32
CA ASP A 57 -3.35 -13.79 9.71
C ASP A 57 -3.51 -13.78 8.18
N HIS A 58 -2.49 -13.31 7.46
CA HIS A 58 -2.53 -13.04 6.00
C HIS A 58 -3.12 -14.23 5.21
N PHE A 59 -2.73 -15.44 5.60
CA PHE A 59 -3.22 -16.69 5.04
C PHE A 59 -4.65 -17.04 5.48
N SER A 60 -5.00 -16.81 6.74
CA SER A 60 -6.36 -17.01 7.27
C SER A 60 -7.36 -16.10 6.57
N ARG A 61 -6.96 -14.85 6.30
CA ARG A 61 -7.75 -13.87 5.55
C ARG A 61 -7.99 -14.32 4.11
N LEU A 62 -6.92 -14.70 3.38
CA LEU A 62 -7.02 -15.16 1.99
C LEU A 62 -7.88 -16.43 1.88
N THR A 63 -7.69 -17.39 2.80
CA THR A 63 -8.42 -18.66 2.80
C THR A 63 -9.90 -18.48 3.15
N THR A 64 -10.22 -17.60 4.11
CA THR A 64 -11.61 -17.25 4.43
C THR A 64 -12.30 -16.59 3.24
N LEU A 65 -11.59 -15.69 2.53
CA LEU A 65 -12.12 -14.99 1.37
C LEU A 65 -12.39 -15.93 0.19
N ILE A 66 -11.46 -16.83 -0.08
CA ILE A 66 -11.66 -17.84 -1.13
C ILE A 66 -12.81 -18.77 -0.74
N SER A 67 -12.87 -19.22 0.52
CA SER A 67 -13.93 -20.14 1.00
C SER A 67 -15.33 -19.52 0.89
N ASP A 68 -15.49 -18.26 1.32
CA ASP A 68 -16.77 -17.53 1.23
C ASP A 68 -17.22 -17.36 -0.23
N ASN A 69 -16.30 -17.04 -1.14
CA ASN A 69 -16.63 -16.85 -2.56
C ASN A 69 -16.91 -18.16 -3.30
N VAL A 70 -16.23 -19.25 -2.93
CA VAL A 70 -16.52 -20.61 -3.43
C VAL A 70 -17.92 -21.05 -2.96
N ARG A 71 -18.27 -20.81 -1.69
CA ARG A 71 -19.62 -21.12 -1.16
C ARG A 71 -20.72 -20.31 -1.83
N ALA A 72 -20.44 -19.11 -2.29
CA ALA A 72 -21.36 -18.27 -3.06
C ALA A 72 -21.50 -18.70 -4.54
N GLY A 73 -20.85 -19.78 -4.98
CA GLY A 73 -20.93 -20.28 -6.36
C GLY A 73 -20.19 -19.42 -7.39
N SER A 74 -19.33 -18.50 -6.93
CA SER A 74 -18.66 -17.50 -7.76
C SER A 74 -17.24 -17.92 -8.16
N VAL A 75 -17.03 -19.18 -8.53
CA VAL A 75 -15.69 -19.69 -8.91
C VAL A 75 -15.13 -18.90 -10.09
N ASP A 76 -15.96 -18.51 -11.05
CA ASP A 76 -15.57 -17.66 -12.19
C ASP A 76 -14.99 -16.32 -11.75
N PHE A 77 -15.55 -15.72 -10.69
CA PHE A 77 -15.05 -14.47 -10.11
C PHE A 77 -13.65 -14.64 -9.49
N ILE A 78 -13.40 -15.78 -8.84
CA ILE A 78 -12.09 -16.11 -8.27
C ILE A 78 -11.06 -16.30 -9.40
N VAL A 79 -11.42 -17.07 -10.42
CA VAL A 79 -10.53 -17.35 -11.57
C VAL A 79 -10.15 -16.06 -12.31
N GLN A 80 -11.08 -15.13 -12.48
CA GLN A 80 -10.83 -13.85 -13.15
C GLN A 80 -10.04 -12.85 -12.29
N SER A 81 -10.18 -12.89 -10.97
CA SER A 81 -9.52 -11.95 -10.06
C SER A 81 -8.10 -12.35 -9.66
N LEU A 82 -7.77 -13.64 -9.68
CA LEU A 82 -6.44 -14.15 -9.35
C LEU A 82 -5.30 -13.54 -10.18
N PRO A 83 -5.39 -13.42 -11.52
CA PRO A 83 -4.34 -12.78 -12.32
C PRO A 83 -4.14 -11.30 -11.95
N PHE A 84 -5.24 -10.58 -11.68
CA PHE A 84 -5.19 -9.18 -11.27
C PHE A 84 -4.51 -9.02 -9.89
N LEU A 85 -4.82 -9.92 -8.95
CA LEU A 85 -4.16 -9.97 -7.65
C LEU A 85 -2.65 -10.16 -7.79
N MET A 86 -2.23 -11.17 -8.56
CA MET A 86 -0.82 -11.52 -8.73
C MET A 86 -0.05 -10.42 -9.44
N SER A 87 -0.54 -9.99 -10.62
CA SER A 87 0.14 -9.00 -11.44
C SER A 87 0.13 -7.60 -10.81
N GLY A 88 -0.99 -7.18 -10.23
CA GLY A 88 -1.10 -5.90 -9.55
C GLY A 88 -0.19 -5.82 -8.33
N THR A 89 -0.04 -6.95 -7.62
CA THR A 89 0.85 -7.03 -6.46
C THR A 89 2.31 -6.87 -6.88
N GLU A 90 2.75 -7.70 -7.82
CA GLU A 90 4.15 -7.75 -8.24
C GLU A 90 4.61 -6.43 -8.85
N THR A 91 3.78 -5.84 -9.72
CA THR A 91 4.12 -4.56 -10.37
C THR A 91 4.22 -3.42 -9.35
N THR A 92 3.22 -3.24 -8.48
CA THR A 92 3.21 -2.12 -7.52
C THR A 92 4.27 -2.29 -6.43
N SER A 93 4.50 -3.52 -5.93
CA SER A 93 5.55 -3.77 -4.94
C SER A 93 6.95 -3.57 -5.54
N MET A 94 7.16 -3.95 -6.80
CA MET A 94 8.41 -3.70 -7.51
C MET A 94 8.63 -2.20 -7.75
N THR A 95 7.61 -1.47 -8.20
CA THR A 95 7.71 -0.01 -8.41
C THR A 95 8.03 0.72 -7.11
N THR A 96 7.37 0.38 -6.01
CA THR A 96 7.64 0.99 -4.70
C THR A 96 9.01 0.62 -4.14
N LEU A 97 9.47 -0.61 -4.36
CA LEU A 97 10.82 -1.03 -4.00
C LEU A 97 11.88 -0.20 -4.75
N TRP A 98 11.76 -0.09 -6.08
CA TRP A 98 12.67 0.73 -6.87
C TRP A 98 12.61 2.20 -6.46
N ALA A 99 11.42 2.74 -6.18
CA ALA A 99 11.30 4.10 -5.68
C ALA A 99 12.09 4.32 -4.37
N LEU A 100 12.05 3.36 -3.43
CA LEU A 100 12.87 3.42 -2.21
C LEU A 100 14.36 3.33 -2.52
N VAL A 101 14.77 2.44 -3.43
CA VAL A 101 16.18 2.32 -3.85
C VAL A 101 16.66 3.63 -4.47
N PHE A 102 15.88 4.22 -5.38
CA PHE A 102 16.20 5.52 -5.98
C PHE A 102 16.27 6.64 -4.94
N MET A 103 15.39 6.66 -3.93
CA MET A 103 15.47 7.65 -2.85
C MET A 103 16.74 7.51 -2.00
N VAL A 104 17.25 6.28 -1.81
CA VAL A 104 18.51 6.03 -1.10
C VAL A 104 19.72 6.39 -1.96
N GLU A 105 19.69 6.08 -3.26
CA GLU A 105 20.77 6.36 -4.21
C GLU A 105 20.87 7.85 -4.56
N HIS A 106 19.76 8.59 -4.48
CA HIS A 106 19.67 10.03 -4.78
C HIS A 106 19.20 10.86 -3.56
N PRO A 107 20.07 11.07 -2.55
CA PRO A 107 19.73 11.81 -1.34
C PRO A 107 19.24 13.24 -1.60
N GLU A 108 19.69 13.87 -2.69
CA GLU A 108 19.24 15.18 -3.12
C GLU A 108 17.77 15.23 -3.52
N VAL A 109 17.26 14.15 -4.13
CA VAL A 109 15.84 14.01 -4.49
C VAL A 109 15.03 13.76 -3.22
N MET A 110 15.50 12.83 -2.37
CA MET A 110 14.85 12.52 -1.09
C MET A 110 14.71 13.78 -0.21
N ARG A 111 15.77 14.59 -0.10
CA ARG A 111 15.75 15.84 0.65
C ARG A 111 14.74 16.84 0.09
N LYS A 112 14.68 17.01 -1.24
CA LYS A 112 13.70 17.92 -1.87
C LYS A 112 12.25 17.48 -1.62
N VAL A 113 11.97 16.18 -1.74
CA VAL A 113 10.65 15.61 -1.42
C VAL A 113 10.29 15.87 0.05
N GLN A 114 11.22 15.64 0.97
CA GLN A 114 11.00 15.88 2.39
C GLN A 114 10.79 17.36 2.72
N GLU A 115 11.60 18.26 2.14
CA GLU A 115 11.47 19.71 2.31
C GLU A 115 10.11 20.22 1.80
N GLU A 116 9.64 19.69 0.66
CA GLU A 116 8.33 20.04 0.12
C GLU A 116 7.20 19.57 1.03
N ILE A 117 7.27 18.33 1.53
CA ILE A 117 6.27 17.77 2.45
C ILE A 117 6.25 18.58 3.75
N ASP A 118 7.42 18.85 4.34
CA ASP A 118 7.53 19.60 5.60
C ASP A 118 7.03 21.05 5.49
N SER A 119 7.10 21.65 4.30
CA SER A 119 6.66 23.02 4.05
C SER A 119 5.16 23.14 3.80
N ASN A 120 4.54 22.10 3.22
CA ASN A 120 3.15 22.17 2.73
C ASN A 120 2.18 21.28 3.51
N VAL A 121 2.67 20.32 4.28
CA VAL A 121 1.86 19.33 5.01
C VAL A 121 2.29 19.29 6.46
N ASP A 122 1.31 19.31 7.36
CA ASP A 122 1.54 19.14 8.80
C ASP A 122 2.04 17.71 9.08
N ARG A 123 3.18 17.59 9.77
CA ARG A 123 3.81 16.30 10.11
C ARG A 123 2.93 15.41 10.99
N GLU A 124 1.99 15.99 11.75
CA GLU A 124 1.06 15.21 12.58
C GLU A 124 -0.15 14.69 11.80
N LYS A 125 -0.37 15.20 10.58
CA LYS A 125 -1.49 14.82 9.75
C LYS A 125 -1.12 13.66 8.82
N VAL A 126 -1.99 12.66 8.76
CA VAL A 126 -1.87 11.59 7.77
C VAL A 126 -2.12 12.14 6.37
N LEU A 127 -1.16 11.90 5.47
CA LEU A 127 -1.25 12.29 4.06
C LEU A 127 -2.41 11.58 3.38
N THR A 128 -3.32 12.38 2.85
CA THR A 128 -4.45 11.99 2.02
C THR A 128 -4.19 12.43 0.57
N ASN A 129 -4.91 11.82 -0.37
CA ASN A 129 -4.81 12.16 -1.78
C ASN A 129 -5.24 13.61 -2.07
N ALA A 130 -5.97 14.27 -1.16
CA ALA A 130 -6.31 15.68 -1.28
C ALA A 130 -5.09 16.60 -1.16
N GLU A 131 -4.10 16.25 -0.33
CA GLU A 131 -2.86 17.03 -0.17
C GLU A 131 -1.89 16.86 -1.32
N ARG A 132 -2.11 15.90 -2.22
CA ARG A 132 -1.29 15.73 -3.43
C ARG A 132 -1.22 17.02 -4.27
N LEU A 133 -2.31 17.82 -4.29
CA LEU A 133 -2.34 19.10 -5.01
C LEU A 133 -1.42 20.17 -4.41
N LEU A 134 -1.00 20.00 -3.15
CA LEU A 134 -0.08 20.90 -2.45
C LEU A 134 1.39 20.52 -2.67
N LEU A 135 1.65 19.39 -3.35
CA LEU A 135 2.98 18.83 -3.56
C LEU A 135 3.32 18.82 -5.06
N PRO A 136 3.67 19.97 -5.68
CA PRO A 136 3.95 20.05 -7.11
C PRO A 136 5.20 19.29 -7.58
N TYR A 137 6.18 19.03 -6.73
CA TYR A 137 7.36 18.23 -7.09
C TYR A 137 7.08 16.72 -6.92
N THR A 138 6.40 16.34 -5.85
CA THR A 138 6.12 14.93 -5.53
C THR A 138 4.86 14.40 -6.25
N GLY A 139 3.87 15.26 -6.46
CA GLY A 139 2.52 14.89 -6.91
C GLY A 139 2.19 15.20 -8.37
N ASN A 140 3.01 16.01 -9.06
CA ASN A 140 2.67 16.52 -10.38
C ASN A 140 3.23 15.65 -11.51
N ASN A 141 2.34 15.19 -12.39
CA ASN A 141 2.73 14.67 -13.71
C ASN A 141 3.15 15.88 -14.55
N SER A 142 4.46 16.01 -14.82
CA SER A 142 4.92 16.70 -16.03
C SER A 142 4.76 15.78 -17.23
#